data_AF-A0A1H2E637-F1
#
_entry.id   AF-A0A1H2E637-F1
#
_cell.length_a   1.000
_cell.length_b   1.000
_cell.length_c   1.000
_cell.angle_alpha   90.00
_cell.angle_beta   90.00
_cell.angle_gamma   90.00
#
_symmetry.space_group_name_H-M   'P 1'
#
loop_
_entity.id
_entity.type
_entity.pdbx_description
1 polymer ?
#
loop_
_entity_poly.entity_id
_entity_poly.type
_entity_poly.pdbx_seq_one_letter_code
_entity_poly.pdbx_strand_id
1 'polypeptide(L)'
;MTINLLTTSVFLAQSTGSTSQLRQGFNMALGIMFMFGFIWGVVKIWGGANAIGKGDPDGKAGIIAGIIIAAAASIMGALFAIFGLSGGALTPTF
;
A
#
# COMPACT_ATOMS: atom_id res chain seq x y z
N MET A 1 40.81 -8.10 29.57
CA MET A 1 40.03 -8.47 28.38
C MET A 1 38.74 -7.65 28.38
N THR A 2 38.80 -6.42 27.88
CA THR A 2 37.66 -5.50 27.84
C THR A 2 36.90 -5.74 26.55
N ILE A 3 35.75 -6.40 26.66
CA ILE A 3 34.84 -6.63 25.53
C ILE A 3 34.29 -5.27 25.11
N ASN A 4 34.53 -4.91 23.86
CA ASN A 4 34.19 -3.64 23.25
C ASN A 4 32.66 -3.50 23.12
N LEU A 5 32.00 -2.82 24.07
CA LEU A 5 30.54 -2.59 24.03
C LEU A 5 30.07 -1.77 22.81
N LEU A 6 30.97 -1.12 22.07
CA LEU A 6 30.64 -0.41 20.83
C LEU A 6 30.36 -1.35 19.65
N THR A 7 30.91 -2.57 19.63
CA THR A 7 30.69 -3.46 18.48
C THR A 7 29.35 -4.18 18.59
N THR A 8 28.98 -4.64 19.78
CA THR A 8 27.67 -5.26 20.02
C THR A 8 26.51 -4.27 19.81
N SER A 9 26.67 -2.98 20.12
CA SER A 9 25.64 -1.97 19.88
C SER A 9 25.39 -1.69 18.40
N VAL A 10 26.43 -1.68 17.56
CA VAL A 10 26.28 -1.50 16.10
C VAL A 10 25.57 -2.68 15.45
N PHE A 11 25.87 -3.92 15.86
CA PHE A 11 25.17 -5.10 15.35
C PHE A 11 23.69 -5.14 15.76
N LEU A 12 23.33 -4.69 16.98
CA LEU A 12 21.94 -4.55 17.40
C LEU A 12 21.24 -3.34 16.74
N ALA A 13 21.95 -2.25 16.46
CA ALA A 13 21.43 -1.09 15.73
C ALA A 13 21.16 -1.43 14.26
N GLN A 14 21.97 -2.29 13.65
CA GLN A 14 21.78 -2.73 12.27
C GLN A 14 20.66 -3.76 12.14
N SER A 15 20.47 -4.64 13.15
CA SER A 15 19.33 -5.57 13.17
C SER A 15 17.99 -4.84 13.40
N THR A 16 17.96 -3.79 14.22
CA THR A 16 16.78 -2.94 14.42
C THR A 16 16.55 -1.98 13.23
N GLY A 17 17.61 -1.42 12.64
CA GLY A 17 17.55 -0.58 11.44
C GLY A 17 17.06 -1.32 10.18
N SER A 18 17.37 -2.62 10.07
CA SER A 18 16.90 -3.49 8.98
C SER A 18 15.37 -3.59 8.97
N THR A 19 14.73 -3.68 10.13
CA THR A 19 13.27 -3.78 10.20
C THR A 19 12.57 -2.47 9.80
N SER A 20 13.16 -1.32 10.11
CA SER A 20 12.63 -0.01 9.70
C SER A 20 12.67 0.15 8.18
N GLN A 21 13.79 -0.19 7.55
CA GLN A 21 13.94 -0.19 6.10
C GLN A 21 13.03 -1.21 5.42
N LEU A 22 12.87 -2.41 6.01
CA LEU A 22 11.92 -3.41 5.50
C LEU A 22 10.48 -2.91 5.55
N ARG A 23 10.08 -2.27 6.66
CA ARG A 23 8.75 -1.65 6.82
C ARG A 23 8.54 -0.52 5.82
N GLN A 24 9.55 0.31 5.59
CA GLN A 24 9.48 1.39 4.60
C GLN A 24 9.32 0.84 3.18
N GLY A 25 10.13 -0.16 2.80
CA GLY A 25 10.03 -0.84 1.51
C GLY A 25 8.69 -1.55 1.33
N PHE A 26 8.17 -2.20 2.39
CA PHE A 26 6.87 -2.85 2.37
C PHE A 26 5.71 -1.86 2.22
N ASN A 27 5.72 -0.74 2.93
CA ASN A 27 4.71 0.32 2.79
C ASN A 27 4.74 0.93 1.39
N MET A 28 5.94 1.16 0.84
CA MET A 28 6.09 1.68 -0.52
C MET A 28 5.56 0.67 -1.56
N ALA A 29 5.90 -0.61 -1.42
CA ALA A 29 5.40 -1.67 -2.29
C ALA A 29 3.87 -1.81 -2.21
N LEU A 30 3.29 -1.78 -1.00
CA LEU A 30 1.85 -1.80 -0.80
C LEU A 30 1.16 -0.60 -1.46
N GLY A 31 1.73 0.61 -1.31
CA GLY A 31 1.19 1.81 -1.96
C GLY A 31 1.18 1.69 -3.48
N ILE A 32 2.25 1.16 -4.07
CA ILE A 32 2.33 0.89 -5.51
C ILE A 32 1.28 -0.14 -5.94
N MET A 33 1.10 -1.22 -5.17
CA MET A 33 0.08 -2.24 -5.44
C MET A 33 -1.34 -1.67 -5.39
N PHE A 34 -1.64 -0.79 -4.43
CA PHE A 34 -2.93 -0.09 -4.37
C PHE A 34 -3.13 0.85 -5.56
N MET A 35 -2.09 1.55 -6.01
CA MET A 35 -2.17 2.43 -7.18
C MET A 35 -2.53 1.65 -8.46
N PHE A 36 -1.85 0.53 -8.73
CA PHE A 36 -2.18 -0.33 -9.86
C PHE A 36 -3.56 -0.98 -9.72
N GLY A 37 -3.91 -1.45 -8.53
CA GLY A 37 -5.23 -2.04 -8.24
C GLY A 37 -6.37 -1.04 -8.46
N PHE A 38 -6.20 0.21 -8.04
CA PHE A 38 -7.18 1.27 -8.23
C PHE A 38 -7.40 1.57 -9.72
N ILE A 39 -6.33 1.73 -10.50
CA ILE A 39 -6.41 1.94 -11.95
C ILE A 39 -7.14 0.77 -12.63
N TRP A 40 -6.83 -0.47 -12.24
CA TRP A 40 -7.53 -1.66 -12.72
C TRP A 40 -9.02 -1.69 -12.36
N GLY A 41 -9.37 -1.24 -11.15
CA GLY A 41 -10.75 -1.06 -10.71
C GLY A 41 -11.50 -0.11 -11.64
N VAL A 42 -10.94 1.07 -11.89
CA VAL A 42 -11.54 2.09 -12.80
C VAL A 42 -11.71 1.56 -14.22
N VAL A 43 -10.71 0.85 -14.76
CA VAL A 43 -10.81 0.24 -16.10
C VAL A 43 -11.96 -0.77 -16.17
N LYS A 44 -12.16 -1.61 -15.14
CA LYS A 44 -13.30 -2.54 -15.10
C LYS A 44 -14.65 -1.83 -15.00
N ILE A 45 -14.74 -0.73 -14.24
CA ILE A 45 -15.96 0.10 -14.19
C ILE A 45 -16.29 0.61 -15.60
N TRP A 46 -15.29 1.11 -16.31
CA TRP A 46 -15.47 1.66 -17.65
C TRP A 46 -15.84 0.58 -18.68
N GLY A 47 -15.18 -0.58 -18.61
CA GLY A 47 -15.51 -1.74 -19.43
C GLY A 47 -16.94 -2.26 -19.18
N GLY A 48 -17.34 -2.36 -17.91
CA GLY A 48 -18.69 -2.75 -17.53
C GLY A 48 -19.76 -1.74 -17.98
N ALA A 49 -19.47 -0.43 -17.85
CA ALA A 49 -20.35 0.63 -18.34
C ALA A 49 -20.54 0.57 -19.87
N ASN A 50 -19.47 0.33 -20.62
CA ASN A 50 -19.55 0.16 -22.07
C ASN A 50 -20.32 -1.11 -22.47
N ALA A 51 -20.22 -2.20 -21.70
CA ALA A 51 -20.97 -3.44 -21.93
C ALA A 51 -22.48 -3.28 -21.66
N ILE A 52 -22.86 -2.55 -20.59
CA ILE A 52 -24.27 -2.21 -20.34
C ILE A 52 -24.87 -1.39 -21.50
N GLY A 53 -24.10 -0.44 -22.05
CA GLY A 53 -24.54 0.37 -23.19
C GLY A 53 -24.81 -0.44 -24.47
N LYS A 54 -24.27 -1.66 -24.57
CA LYS A 54 -24.45 -2.59 -25.69
C LYS A 54 -25.53 -3.65 -25.45
N GLY A 55 -26.20 -3.61 -24.29
CA GLY A 55 -27.24 -4.56 -23.92
C GLY A 55 -26.72 -5.88 -23.32
N ASP A 56 -25.44 -5.94 -22.95
CA ASP A 56 -24.83 -7.13 -22.35
C ASP A 56 -25.18 -7.21 -20.84
N PRO A 57 -25.89 -8.26 -20.39
CA PRO A 57 -26.26 -8.43 -18.99
C PRO A 57 -25.06 -8.48 -18.04
N ASP A 58 -23.90 -8.93 -18.52
CA ASP A 58 -22.68 -9.10 -17.73
C ASP A 58 -21.97 -7.77 -17.42
N GLY A 59 -22.35 -6.67 -18.09
CA GLY A 59 -21.78 -5.35 -17.86
C GLY A 59 -21.99 -4.85 -16.42
N LYS A 60 -23.10 -5.25 -15.78
CA LYS A 60 -23.38 -4.92 -14.37
C LYS A 60 -22.37 -5.57 -13.42
N ALA A 61 -21.99 -6.82 -13.70
CA ALA A 61 -20.99 -7.53 -12.90
C ALA A 61 -19.60 -6.88 -13.02
N GLY A 62 -19.25 -6.40 -14.21
CA GLY A 62 -18.00 -5.65 -14.44
C GLY A 62 -17.92 -4.34 -13.65
N ILE A 63 -19.02 -3.58 -13.58
CA ILE A 63 -19.11 -2.36 -12.77
C ILE A 63 -19.00 -2.66 -11.28
N ILE A 64 -19.77 -3.64 -10.78
CA ILE A 64 -19.77 -4.01 -9.36
C ILE A 64 -18.37 -4.47 -8.94
N ALA A 65 -17.74 -5.34 -9.73
CA ALA A 65 -16.37 -5.79 -9.47
C ALA A 65 -15.37 -4.63 -9.47
N GLY A 66 -15.50 -3.69 -10.41
CA GLY A 66 -14.64 -2.51 -10.47
C GLY A 66 -14.82 -1.56 -9.29
N ILE A 67 -16.06 -1.30 -8.85
CA ILE A 67 -16.36 -0.46 -7.68
C ILE A 67 -15.80 -1.08 -6.41
N ILE A 68 -15.93 -2.38 -6.20
CA ILE A 68 -15.40 -3.05 -5.00
C ILE A 68 -13.87 -2.89 -4.92
N ILE A 69 -13.16 -3.09 -6.03
CA ILE A 69 -11.70 -2.96 -6.09
C ILE A 69 -11.26 -1.51 -5.84
N ALA A 70 -11.93 -0.55 -6.50
CA ALA A 70 -11.62 0.88 -6.34
C ALA A 70 -11.98 1.41 -4.94
N ALA A 71 -13.10 0.96 -4.37
CA ALA A 71 -13.53 1.30 -3.02
C ALA A 71 -12.56 0.77 -1.97
N ALA A 72 -12.09 -0.47 -2.11
CA ALA A 72 -11.11 -1.04 -1.18
C ALA A 72 -9.80 -0.24 -1.17
N ALA A 73 -9.26 0.12 -2.34
CA ALA A 73 -8.04 0.92 -2.44
C ALA A 73 -8.20 2.34 -1.89
N SER A 74 -9.33 2.99 -2.18
CA SER A 74 -9.62 4.36 -1.70
C SER A 74 -9.89 4.41 -0.20
N ILE A 75 -10.59 3.43 0.37
CA ILE A 75 -10.79 3.31 1.81
C ILE A 75 -9.45 3.10 2.52
N MET A 76 -8.58 2.21 2.02
CA MET A 76 -7.25 2.01 2.61
C MET A 76 -6.39 3.28 2.52
N GLY A 77 -6.42 4.00 1.41
CA GLY A 77 -5.74 5.30 1.29
C GLY A 77 -6.26 6.35 2.27
N ALA A 78 -7.58 6.45 2.42
CA ALA A 78 -8.22 7.36 3.36
C ALA A 78 -7.89 7.03 4.82
N LEU A 79 -7.91 5.74 5.19
CA LEU A 79 -7.53 5.28 6.52
C LEU A 79 -6.03 5.56 6.80
N PHE A 80 -5.14 5.32 5.84
CA PHE A 80 -3.72 5.66 5.99
C PHE A 80 -3.47 7.17 6.17
N ALA A 81 -4.25 8.01 5.48
CA ALA A 81 -4.19 9.46 5.63
C ALA A 81 -4.75 9.92 6.99
N ILE A 82 -5.89 9.39 7.44
CA ILE A 82 -6.54 9.73 8.72
C ILE A 82 -5.70 9.27 9.92
N PHE A 83 -5.12 8.07 9.87
CA PHE A 83 -4.32 7.52 10.96
C PHE A 83 -2.87 8.04 10.99
N GLY A 84 -2.51 9.01 10.15
CA GLY A 84 -1.19 9.65 10.18
C GLY A 84 -0.03 8.72 9.82
N LEU A 85 -0.31 7.56 9.21
CA LEU A 85 0.70 6.59 8.78
C LEU A 85 1.58 7.12 7.63
N SER A 86 1.21 8.26 7.04
CA SER A 86 2.03 9.04 6.10
C SER A 86 3.27 9.67 6.76
N GLY A 87 3.30 9.83 8.08
CA GLY A 87 4.40 10.45 8.85
C GLY A 87 5.24 9.47 9.68
N GLY A 88 5.01 8.16 9.55
CA GLY A 88 5.63 7.13 10.41
C GLY A 88 7.10 6.80 10.11
N ALA A 89 7.79 7.65 9.36
CA ALA A 89 9.23 7.55 9.13
C ALA A 89 9.87 8.93 9.26
N LEU A 90 11.07 8.93 9.84
CA LEU A 90 12.06 10.02 9.89
C LEU A 90 12.11 10.88 11.17
N THR A 91 12.40 10.23 12.31
CA THR A 91 13.40 10.80 13.25
C THR A 91 14.49 9.77 13.52
N PRO A 92 15.54 9.68 12.69
CA PRO A 92 16.76 9.00 13.11
C PRO A 92 17.35 9.76 14.31
N THR A 93 17.27 9.17 15.50
CA THR A 93 18.06 9.59 16.65
C THR A 93 19.43 8.93 16.51
N PHE A 94 20.45 9.74 16.24
CA PHE A 94 21.85 9.33 16.32
C PHE A 94 22.21 8.97 17.77
#